data_AF-A0AAU1BZU0-F1
#
_entry.id   AF-A0AAU1BZU0-F1
#
_cell.length_a   1.000
_cell.length_b   1.000
_cell.length_c   1.000
_cell.angle_alpha   90.00
_cell.angle_beta   90.00
_cell.angle_gamma   90.00
#
_symmetry.space_group_name_H-M   'P 1'
#
loop_
_entity.id
_entity.type
_entity.pdbx_description
1 polymer ?
#
loop_
_entity_poly.entity_id
_entity_poly.type
_entity_poly.pdbx_seq_one_letter_code
_entity_poly.pdbx_strand_id
1 'polypeptide(L)'
;MQQFCVPMAGQSSAVAWECDCLAHRFGNAADKGTRQPCYPTDMTDGEWAVVRLLLPVPGWMRGRGGRPERCCHRAVFDAIR
;
A
#
# COMPACT_ATOMS: atom_id res chain seq x y z
N MET A 1 -12.89 -40.23 -17.39
CA MET A 1 -12.88 -38.82 -17.84
C MET A 1 -12.64 -37.95 -16.62
N GLN A 2 -11.36 -37.75 -16.27
CA GLN A 2 -10.94 -37.03 -15.05
C GLN A 2 -10.86 -35.54 -15.39
N GLN A 3 -11.88 -34.77 -15.02
CA GLN A 3 -11.84 -33.31 -15.13
C GLN A 3 -10.92 -32.76 -14.04
N PHE A 4 -9.72 -32.36 -14.46
CA PHE A 4 -8.79 -31.59 -13.66
C PHE A 4 -9.33 -30.16 -13.53
N CYS A 5 -9.96 -29.84 -12.39
CA CYS A 5 -10.24 -28.45 -12.05
C CYS A 5 -8.91 -27.76 -11.73
N VAL A 6 -8.38 -27.02 -12.70
CA VAL A 6 -7.33 -26.04 -12.45
C VAL A 6 -7.91 -25.00 -11.49
N PRO A 7 -7.38 -24.81 -10.27
CA PRO A 7 -7.72 -23.63 -9.52
C PRO A 7 -7.15 -22.46 -10.32
N MET A 8 -8.01 -21.57 -10.83
CA MET A 8 -7.59 -20.20 -11.07
C MET A 8 -7.08 -19.73 -9.72
N ALA A 9 -5.76 -19.79 -9.52
CA ALA A 9 -5.09 -18.97 -8.54
C ALA A 9 -5.49 -17.55 -8.92
N GLY A 10 -6.56 -17.04 -8.28
CA GLY A 10 -6.78 -15.61 -8.19
C GLY A 10 -5.42 -15.10 -7.80
N GLN A 11 -4.82 -14.31 -8.70
CA GLN A 11 -3.47 -13.81 -8.55
C GLN A 11 -3.46 -13.05 -7.23
N SER A 12 -3.11 -13.77 -6.17
CA SER A 12 -2.69 -13.24 -4.90
C SER A 12 -1.41 -12.56 -5.28
N SER A 13 -1.55 -11.30 -5.68
CA SER A 13 -0.43 -10.42 -5.90
C SER A 13 0.36 -10.47 -4.60
N ALA A 14 1.52 -11.11 -4.66
CA ALA A 14 2.47 -11.20 -3.55
C ALA A 14 2.87 -9.81 -3.00
N VAL A 15 2.47 -8.73 -3.69
CA VAL A 15 2.55 -7.33 -3.28
C VAL A 15 1.79 -7.04 -1.96
N ALA A 16 0.80 -7.85 -1.57
CA ALA A 16 0.08 -7.63 -0.31
C ALA A 16 0.91 -7.92 0.97
N TRP A 17 2.10 -8.53 0.86
CA TRP A 17 2.91 -8.93 2.02
C TRP A 17 3.88 -7.85 2.55
N GLU A 18 4.04 -6.68 1.92
CA GLU A 18 5.09 -5.71 2.32
C GLU A 18 4.61 -4.31 2.73
N CYS A 19 3.30 -4.06 2.77
CA CYS A 19 2.80 -2.74 3.16
C CYS A 19 2.22 -2.72 4.59
N ASP A 20 3.08 -2.62 5.61
CA ASP A 20 2.68 -2.38 7.01
C ASP A 20 2.27 -0.91 7.25
N CYS A 21 1.47 -0.33 6.37
CA CYS A 21 0.95 1.03 6.59
C CYS A 21 -0.34 0.96 7.42
N LEU A 22 -0.63 2.04 8.14
CA LEU A 22 -1.77 2.08 9.06
C LEU A 22 -3.10 1.95 8.32
N ALA A 23 -3.22 2.48 7.11
CA ALA A 23 -4.41 2.32 6.28
C ALA A 23 -4.70 0.84 5.97
N HIS A 24 -3.69 0.06 5.57
CA HIS A 24 -3.83 -1.37 5.30
C HIS A 24 -4.02 -2.17 6.60
N ARG A 25 -3.22 -1.91 7.63
CA ARG A 25 -3.28 -2.62 8.92
C ARG A 25 -4.64 -2.52 9.61
N PHE A 26 -5.30 -1.38 9.49
CA PHE A 26 -6.63 -1.16 10.07
C PHE A 26 -7.79 -1.33 9.06
N GLY A 27 -7.51 -1.81 7.84
CA GLY A 27 -8.54 -2.08 6.81
C GLY A 27 -9.22 -0.83 6.23
N ASN A 28 -8.59 0.34 6.37
CA ASN A 28 -9.10 1.62 5.88
C ASN A 28 -8.66 1.92 4.43
N ALA A 29 -7.65 1.20 3.92
CA ALA A 29 -7.09 1.38 2.59
C ALA A 29 -8.14 1.16 1.50
N ALA A 30 -8.39 2.21 0.72
CA ALA A 30 -9.23 2.25 -0.47
C ALA A 30 -8.38 2.42 -1.74
N ASP A 31 -7.06 2.46 -1.62
CA ASP A 31 -6.15 2.48 -2.75
C ASP A 31 -6.09 1.13 -3.45
N LYS A 32 -5.71 1.18 -4.73
CA LYS A 32 -5.66 0.00 -5.61
C LYS A 32 -4.29 -0.69 -5.60
N GLY A 33 -3.45 -0.36 -4.61
CA GLY A 33 -2.03 -0.73 -4.56
C GLY A 33 -1.11 0.29 -5.24
N THR A 34 0.20 0.01 -5.14
CA THR A 34 1.29 0.82 -5.71
C THR A 34 1.20 0.89 -7.24
N ARG A 35 1.37 2.08 -7.80
CA ARG A 35 1.48 2.30 -9.26
C ARG A 35 2.75 1.62 -9.78
N GLN A 36 2.71 1.04 -10.99
CA GLN A 36 3.92 0.58 -11.66
C GLN A 36 4.84 1.77 -12.04
N PRO A 37 6.13 1.72 -11.69
CA PRO A 37 7.10 2.73 -12.12
C PRO A 37 7.15 2.84 -13.65
N CYS A 38 7.05 4.05 -14.17
CA CYS A 38 7.08 4.40 -15.60
C CYS A 38 8.25 5.32 -15.94
N TYR A 39 8.75 6.10 -14.98
CA TYR A 39 9.81 7.07 -15.14
C TYR A 39 11.05 6.68 -14.32
N PRO A 40 12.27 7.01 -14.77
CA PRO A 40 13.50 6.77 -14.01
C PRO A 40 13.57 7.52 -12.67
N THR A 41 12.71 8.53 -12.50
CA THR A 41 12.57 9.35 -11.29
C THR A 41 11.52 8.82 -10.31
N ASP A 42 10.76 7.79 -10.70
CA ASP A 42 9.77 7.17 -9.83
C ASP A 42 10.44 6.57 -8.60
N MET A 43 9.76 6.66 -7.46
CA MET A 43 10.35 6.28 -6.19
C MET A 43 10.48 4.77 -6.07
N THR A 44 11.70 4.31 -5.83
CA THR A 44 12.01 2.91 -5.56
C THR A 44 11.60 2.50 -4.14
N ASP A 45 11.43 1.20 -3.88
CA ASP A 45 11.05 0.72 -2.55
C ASP A 45 12.12 0.99 -1.48
N GLY A 46 13.40 1.05 -1.88
CA GLY A 46 14.50 1.45 -1.00
C GLY A 46 14.41 2.91 -0.57
N GLU A 47 14.10 3.82 -1.49
CA GLU A 47 13.86 5.23 -1.17
C GLU A 47 12.61 5.39 -0.31
N TRP A 48 11.55 4.63 -0.62
CA TRP A 48 10.32 4.63 0.16
C TRP A 48 10.55 4.24 1.61
N ALA A 49 11.39 3.23 1.88
CA ALA A 49 11.72 2.81 3.25
C ALA A 49 12.31 3.96 4.08
N VAL A 50 13.13 4.82 3.48
CA VAL A 50 13.71 6.00 4.14
C VAL A 50 12.65 7.09 4.33
N VAL A 51 11.87 7.40 3.29
CA VAL A 51 10.81 8.43 3.34
C VAL A 51 9.76 8.07 4.39
N ARG A 52 9.34 6.80 4.45
CA ARG A 52 8.32 6.30 5.37
C ARG A 52 8.64 6.60 6.84
N LEU A 53 9.92 6.55 7.23
CA LEU A 53 10.36 6.84 8.60
C LEU A 53 10.25 8.32 8.97
N LEU A 54 10.26 9.21 7.97
CA LEU A 54 10.15 10.66 8.16
C LEU A 54 8.70 11.14 8.23
N LEU A 55 7.73 10.29 7.89
CA LEU A 55 6.33 10.67 7.93
C LEU A 55 5.84 10.86 9.37
N PRO A 56 5.09 11.93 9.66
CA PRO A 56 4.53 12.14 10.99
C PRO A 56 3.49 11.07 11.31
N VAL A 57 3.40 10.72 12.59
CA VAL A 57 2.34 9.84 13.10
C VAL A 57 0.97 10.49 12.83
N PRO A 58 0.03 9.79 12.16
CA PRO A 58 -1.28 10.35 11.87
C PRO A 58 -2.05 10.80 13.12
N GLY A 59 -2.71 11.95 13.03
CA GLY A 59 -3.41 12.56 14.16
C GLY A 59 -4.50 11.69 14.79
N TRP A 60 -5.15 10.83 13.99
CA TRP A 60 -6.18 9.91 14.45
C TRP A 60 -5.64 8.77 15.34
N MET A 61 -4.34 8.44 15.25
CA MET A 61 -3.70 7.50 16.20
C MET A 61 -3.43 8.13 17.57
N ARG A 62 -3.47 9.46 17.70
CA ARG A 62 -3.13 10.16 18.94
C ARG A 62 -4.35 10.41 19.85
N GLY A 63 -5.46 9.69 19.62
CA GLY A 63 -6.69 9.82 20.40
C GLY A 63 -7.41 11.15 20.22
N ARG A 64 -7.04 11.98 19.23
CA ARG A 64 -7.67 13.28 18.96
C ARG A 64 -8.96 13.20 18.14
N GLY A 65 -9.47 11.99 17.89
CA GLY A 65 -10.55 11.76 16.93
C GLY A 65 -10.12 12.08 15.49
N GLY A 66 -11.08 11.99 14.56
CA GLY A 66 -10.85 12.24 13.14
C GLY A 66 -11.00 10.99 12.28
N ARG A 67 -11.11 11.20 10.96
CA ARG A 67 -11.28 10.12 9.99
C ARG A 67 -9.95 9.37 9.81
N PRO A 68 -9.94 8.03 9.89
CA PRO A 68 -8.75 7.26 9.61
C PRO A 68 -8.32 7.44 8.17
N GLU A 69 -7.03 7.26 7.95
CA GLU A 69 -6.43 7.43 6.64
C GLU A 69 -6.96 6.38 5.66
N ARG A 70 -7.47 6.85 4.52
CA ARG A 70 -8.10 5.97 3.51
C ARG A 70 -7.16 5.48 2.43
N CYS A 71 -5.95 6.02 2.33
CA CYS A 71 -5.02 5.66 1.28
C CYS A 71 -3.68 5.30 1.91
N CYS A 72 -3.00 4.31 1.37
CA CYS A 72 -1.62 4.02 1.69
C CYS A 72 -0.74 5.24 1.40
N HIS A 73 0.18 5.55 2.33
CA HIS A 73 1.16 6.62 2.11
C HIS A 73 1.99 6.38 0.84
N ARG A 74 2.38 5.13 0.54
CA ARG A 74 3.11 4.79 -0.68
C ARG A 74 2.35 5.25 -1.93
N ALA A 75 1.07 4.89 -2.01
CA ALA A 75 0.20 5.28 -3.11
C ALA A 75 0.04 6.81 -3.24
N VAL A 76 0.02 7.54 -2.12
CA VAL A 76 -0.02 9.01 -2.13
C VAL A 76 1.29 9.60 -2.67
N PHE A 77 2.44 9.10 -2.22
CA PHE A 77 3.75 9.61 -2.67
C PHE A 77 4.03 9.26 -4.14
N ASP A 78 3.64 8.08 -4.58
CA ASP A 78 3.77 7.65 -5.98
C ASP A 78 2.82 8.39 -6.93
N ALA A 79 1.74 8.97 -6.41
CA ALA A 79 0.85 9.83 -7.20
C ALA A 79 1.35 11.27 -7.33
N ILE A 80 2.27 11.69 -6.44
CA ILE A 80 2.87 13.04 -6.44
C ILE A 80 4.12 13.10 -7.31
N ARG A 81 4.90 12.01 -7.34
CA ARG A 81 6.07 11.87 -8.22
C ARG A 81 5.67 11.60 -9.66
#